data_AF-A0AAD5R591-F1
#
_entry.id   AF-A0AAD5R591-F1
#
_cell.length_a   1.000
_cell.length_b   1.000
_cell.length_c   1.000
_cell.angle_alpha   90.00
_cell.angle_beta   90.00
_cell.angle_gamma   90.00
#
_symmetry.space_group_name_H-M   'P 1'
#
loop_
_entity.id
_entity.type
_entity.pdbx_description
1 polymer ?
#
loop_
_entity_poly.entity_id
_entity_poly.type
_entity_poly.pdbx_seq_one_letter_code
_entity_poly.pdbx_strand_id
1 'polypeptide(L)'
;MTMLALLIALITLSVFAKDPNNPFECDGDNPCPSGSKCENGTCHARLDCPMVMMANTQPGCEMILVPDERDCPMPKIVCDKHDHN
;
A
#
# COMPACT_ATOMS: atom_id res chain seq x y z
N MET A 1 27.89 -33.19 7.02
CA MET A 1 27.24 -32.36 8.06
C MET A 1 27.28 -30.86 7.74
N THR A 2 28.38 -30.32 7.22
CA THR A 2 28.51 -28.90 6.83
C THR A 2 27.62 -28.48 5.65
N MET A 3 27.42 -29.36 4.66
CA MET A 3 26.62 -29.06 3.47
C MET A 3 25.12 -28.92 3.78
N LEU A 4 24.60 -29.72 4.72
CA LEU A 4 23.20 -29.63 5.16
C LEU A 4 22.95 -28.33 5.95
N ALA A 5 23.88 -27.94 6.81
CA ALA A 5 23.78 -26.68 7.56
C ALA A 5 23.82 -25.45 6.62
N LEU A 6 24.66 -25.48 5.58
CA LEU A 6 24.69 -24.44 4.54
C LEU A 6 23.38 -24.32 3.77
N LEU A 7 22.78 -25.45 3.38
CA LEU A 7 21.48 -25.46 2.70
C LEU A 7 20.38 -24.91 3.59
N ILE A 8 20.34 -25.29 4.87
CA ILE A 8 19.36 -24.77 5.83
C ILE A 8 19.52 -23.25 6.00
N ALA A 9 20.75 -22.75 6.15
CA ALA A 9 21.01 -21.32 6.30
C ALA A 9 20.55 -20.51 5.08
N LEU A 10 20.77 -21.02 3.86
CA LEU A 10 20.31 -20.37 2.63
C LEU A 10 18.79 -20.34 2.51
N ILE A 11 18.11 -21.43 2.90
CA ILE A 11 16.65 -21.50 2.88
C ILE A 11 16.06 -20.52 3.91
N THR A 12 16.64 -20.45 5.12
CA THR A 12 16.15 -19.50 6.12
C THR A 12 16.32 -18.05 5.67
N LEU A 13 17.46 -17.69 5.07
CA LEU A 13 17.72 -16.33 4.59
C LEU A 13 16.77 -15.91 3.46
N SER A 14 16.42 -16.84 2.57
CA SER A 14 15.49 -16.55 1.47
C SER A 14 14.04 -16.36 1.94
N VAL A 15 13.63 -17.01 3.03
CA VAL A 15 12.32 -16.77 3.65
C VAL A 15 12.26 -15.40 4.33
N PHE A 16 13.31 -14.97 5.02
CA PHE A 16 13.34 -13.64 5.67
C PHE A 16 13.48 -12.48 4.67
N ALA A 17 13.95 -12.74 3.45
CA ALA A 17 14.07 -11.71 2.42
C ALA A 17 12.74 -11.36 1.74
N LYS A 18 11.72 -12.22 1.85
CA LYS A 18 10.41 -12.03 1.22
C LYS A 18 9.36 -11.88 2.32
N ASP A 19 9.06 -10.64 2.70
CA ASP A 19 8.00 -10.36 3.68
C ASP A 19 6.66 -10.25 2.94
N PRO A 20 5.76 -11.25 3.03
CA PRO A 20 4.49 -11.24 2.31
C PRO A 20 3.53 -10.13 2.78
N ASN A 21 3.86 -9.39 3.84
CA ASN A 21 3.09 -8.27 4.34
C ASN A 21 3.73 -6.92 4.01
N ASN A 22 4.80 -6.89 3.22
CA ASN A 22 5.40 -5.63 2.81
C ASN A 22 4.46 -4.91 1.83
N PRO A 23 3.84 -3.78 2.20
CA PRO A 23 2.87 -3.08 1.35
C PRO A 23 3.52 -2.44 0.11
N PHE A 24 4.85 -2.49 0.01
CA PHE A 24 5.63 -2.03 -1.13
C PHE A 24 6.01 -3.15 -2.09
N GLU A 25 5.84 -4.43 -1.71
CA GLU A 25 6.04 -5.55 -2.63
C GLU A 25 4.73 -5.86 -3.36
N CYS A 26 4.86 -6.30 -4.61
CA CYS A 26 3.73 -6.69 -5.42
C CYS A 26 4.02 -7.95 -6.22
N ASP A 27 2.99 -8.79 -6.31
CA ASP A 27 2.96 -9.99 -7.13
C ASP A 27 1.52 -10.23 -7.63
N GLY A 28 1.26 -11.38 -8.25
CA GLY A 28 -0.08 -11.69 -8.76
C GLY A 28 -1.17 -11.79 -7.69
N ASP A 29 -0.80 -12.05 -6.44
CA ASP A 29 -1.72 -12.20 -5.30
C ASP A 29 -1.76 -10.94 -4.41
N ASN A 30 -0.73 -10.09 -4.49
CA ASN A 30 -0.59 -8.84 -3.74
C ASN A 30 -0.58 -7.62 -4.69
N PRO A 31 -1.76 -7.04 -5.00
CA PRO A 31 -1.83 -5.86 -5.84
C PRO A 31 -1.33 -4.61 -5.11
N CYS A 32 -0.76 -3.67 -5.87
CA CYS A 32 -0.36 -2.38 -5.34
C CYS A 32 -1.56 -1.52 -4.90
N PRO A 33 -1.36 -0.60 -3.95
CA PRO A 33 -2.39 0.38 -3.60
C PRO A 33 -2.71 1.30 -4.80
N SER A 34 -3.93 1.86 -4.79
CA SER A 34 -4.38 2.82 -5.81
C SER A 34 -3.37 3.95 -6.00
N GLY A 35 -3.16 4.32 -7.26
CA GLY A 35 -2.16 5.32 -7.66
C GLY A 35 -0.74 4.80 -7.70
N SER A 36 -0.55 3.48 -7.64
CA SER A 36 0.75 2.84 -7.83
C SER A 36 0.69 1.80 -8.95
N LYS A 37 1.87 1.43 -9.48
CA LYS A 37 2.06 0.35 -10.44
C LYS A 37 3.11 -0.61 -9.92
N CYS A 38 2.95 -1.88 -10.24
CA CYS A 38 3.96 -2.89 -9.93
C CYS A 38 5.07 -2.87 -10.99
N GLU A 39 6.30 -2.57 -10.59
CA GLU A 39 7.49 -2.68 -11.44
C GLU A 39 8.57 -3.47 -10.70
N ASN A 40 9.08 -4.53 -11.33
CA ASN A 40 10.11 -5.42 -10.76
C ASN A 40 9.77 -5.98 -9.36
N GLY A 41 8.49 -6.25 -9.10
CA GLY A 41 8.04 -6.79 -7.80
C GLY A 41 7.88 -5.73 -6.70
N THR A 42 8.00 -4.45 -7.05
CA THR A 42 7.86 -3.32 -6.13
C THR A 42 6.79 -2.34 -6.62
N CYS A 43 6.00 -1.80 -5.69
CA CYS A 43 5.02 -0.76 -5.98
C CYS A 43 5.68 0.59 -6.11
N HIS A 44 5.50 1.21 -7.27
CA HIS A 44 5.96 2.56 -7.57
C HIS A 44 4.77 3.50 -7.77
N ALA A 45 4.83 4.69 -7.18
CA ALA A 45 3.83 5.72 -7.38
C ALA A 45 3.71 6.11 -8.86
N ARG A 46 2.48 6.25 -9.33
CA ARG A 46 2.16 6.71 -10.68
C ARG A 46 2.26 8.22 -10.75
N LEU A 47 3.11 8.71 -11.65
CA LEU A 47 3.31 10.16 -11.86
C LEU A 47 2.14 10.84 -12.59
N ASP A 48 1.24 10.05 -13.20
CA ASP A 48 0.05 10.56 -13.84
C ASP A 48 -1.13 10.82 -12.86
N CYS A 49 -1.01 10.33 -11.63
CA CYS A 49 -1.98 10.62 -10.58
C CYS A 49 -1.69 11.98 -9.92
N PRO A 50 -2.74 12.72 -9.52
CA PRO A 50 -2.56 13.97 -8.80
C PRO A 50 -1.89 13.75 -7.45
N MET A 51 -1.09 14.71 -7.01
CA MET A 51 -0.56 14.70 -5.65
C MET A 51 -1.70 14.89 -4.66
N VAL A 52 -1.88 13.93 -3.75
CA VAL A 52 -2.83 14.04 -2.65
C VAL A 52 -2.28 15.06 -1.65
N MET A 53 -2.96 16.18 -1.51
CA MET A 53 -2.70 17.13 -0.44
C MET A 53 -3.59 16.80 0.75
N MET A 54 -3.03 16.92 1.97
CA MET A 54 -3.84 16.91 3.19
C MET A 54 -4.79 18.11 3.15
N ALA A 55 -6.09 17.85 3.11
CA ALA A 55 -7.10 18.89 3.25
C ALA A 55 -7.32 19.16 4.74
N ASN A 56 -7.59 20.42 5.07
CA ASN A 56 -8.08 20.76 6.40
C ASN A 56 -9.48 20.19 6.57
N THR A 57 -9.62 19.16 7.42
CA THR A 57 -10.92 18.61 7.79
C THR A 57 -11.49 19.35 8.99
N GLN A 58 -12.81 19.51 9.03
CA GLN A 58 -13.51 20.03 10.20
C GLN A 58 -13.51 18.98 11.33
N PRO A 59 -13.65 19.39 12.60
CA PRO A 59 -13.84 18.45 13.71
C PRO A 59 -15.03 17.51 13.44
N GLY A 60 -14.84 16.21 13.62
CA GLY A 60 -15.86 15.19 13.31
C GLY A 60 -15.91 14.76 11.84
N CYS A 61 -14.99 15.26 11.00
CA CYS A 61 -14.84 14.81 9.63
C CYS A 61 -13.47 14.16 9.40
N GLU A 62 -13.48 13.04 8.69
CA GLU A 62 -12.29 12.29 8.30
C GLU A 62 -12.06 12.42 6.79
N MET A 63 -10.78 12.47 6.40
CA MET A 63 -10.41 12.33 5.00
C MET A 63 -10.15 10.85 4.72
N ILE A 64 -10.88 10.29 3.77
CA ILE A 64 -10.61 8.98 3.19
C ILE A 64 -10.10 9.13 1.76
N LEU A 65 -9.28 8.19 1.31
CA LEU A 65 -8.86 8.10 -0.09
C LEU A 65 -9.75 7.11 -0.82
N VAL A 66 -10.32 7.55 -1.94
CA VAL A 66 -11.17 6.72 -2.79
C VAL A 66 -10.57 6.71 -4.20
N PRO A 67 -10.40 5.54 -4.84
CA PRO A 67 -9.92 5.49 -6.22
C PRO A 67 -10.90 6.15 -7.19
N ASP A 68 -10.37 6.92 -8.14
CA ASP A 68 -11.10 7.43 -9.30
C ASP A 68 -11.22 6.37 -10.42
N GLU A 69 -11.78 6.76 -11.57
CA GLU A 69 -11.93 5.88 -12.74
C GLU A 69 -10.60 5.38 -13.33
N ARG A 70 -9.48 6.01 -12.99
CA ARG A 70 -8.11 5.66 -13.41
C ARG A 70 -7.33 4.98 -12.29
N ASP A 71 -8.00 4.60 -11.20
CA ASP A 71 -7.42 4.06 -9.97
C ASP A 71 -6.42 5.02 -9.30
N CYS A 72 -6.62 6.33 -9.44
CA CYS A 72 -5.85 7.33 -8.69
C CYS A 72 -6.54 7.66 -7.36
N PRO A 73 -5.80 7.81 -6.25
CA PRO A 73 -6.37 8.11 -4.95
C PRO A 73 -6.87 9.56 -4.90
N MET A 74 -8.16 9.75 -4.69
CA MET A 74 -8.75 11.07 -4.48
C MET A 74 -9.19 11.27 -3.02
N PRO A 75 -8.89 12.44 -2.41
CA PRO A 75 -9.35 12.75 -1.08
C PRO A 75 -10.86 13.01 -1.07
N LYS A 76 -11.58 12.34 -0.18
CA LYS A 76 -13.00 12.54 0.10
C LYS A 76 -13.17 12.80 1.59
N ILE A 77 -13.88 13.88 1.93
CA ILE A 77 -14.20 14.20 3.32
C ILE A 77 -15.52 13.49 3.67
N VAL A 78 -15.49 12.67 4.70
CA VAL A 78 -16.66 12.01 5.28
C VAL A 78 -16.84 12.57 6.69
N CYS A 79 -17.96 13.24 6.91
CA CYS A 79 -18.33 13.72 8.23
C CYS A 79 -19.27 12.72 8.87
N ASP A 80 -18.93 12.24 10.06
CA ASP A 80 -19.86 11.43 10.83
C ASP A 80 -21.02 12.33 11.23
N LYS A 81 -22.25 11.89 10.96
CA LYS A 81 -23.44 12.57 11.49
C LYS A 81 -23.56 12.19 12.95
N HIS A 82 -22.70 12.74 13.80
CA HIS A 82 -23.09 12.91 15.19
C HIS A 82 -24.18 13.98 15.20
N ASP A 83 -25.43 13.52 15.25
CA ASP A 83 -26.61 14.35 15.51
C ASP A 83 -26.34 15.25 16.71
N HIS A 84 -26.00 16.52 16.44
CA HIS A 84 -26.10 17.58 17.41
C HIS A 84 -27.59 17.96 17.53
N ASN A 85 -28.32 17.20 18.35
CA ASN A 85 -29.59 17.65 18.93
C ASN A 85 -29.40 17.92 20.41
#